data_AF-A0AAW5V2Y3-F1
#
_entry.id   AF-A0AAW5V2Y3-F1
#
_cell.length_a   1.000
_cell.length_b   1.000
_cell.length_c   1.000
_cell.angle_alpha   90.00
_cell.angle_beta   90.00
_cell.angle_gamma   90.00
#
_symmetry.space_group_name_H-M   'P 1'
#
loop_
_entity.id
_entity.type
_entity.pdbx_description
1 polymer ?
#
loop_
_entity_poly.entity_id
_entity_poly.type
_entity_poly.pdbx_seq_one_letter_code
_entity_poly.pdbx_strand_id
1 'polypeptide(L)'
;MQHKYNTGIIGNGSFIAHINSSAEIVWMCWPYFESSPIFGNFIDEKCGNFLILPNSKVTKNSQVYLENTNILKTEIHTESGSFAVIDFAPRYYQNGTLRCPRNLYRKIVPMTGDVKVKILLNPKYDFGNQTLKPKIVAEQIVYETNEFQVYIQSNVSLNQILKEKEFILNQPIYVSLLESGEIKSSLSEFIEAEFTKTKHYWQNWVKHCTIPNFAQKQQIRSALCLKLHQFQETGAIIAASTTSLPESPNSGRNWDYRFCWLRDGFYTLLALTNLGQFEELEKYSQYISNLTPTEDGRFQPLYSIFGEHLLEEKILDLHGYLGNKPVRIGNSAYTHKQNDAYGQILLSLLPLYLDERIPEKNRFHNLNLIQKILDQIEITMQEPDAGLWEFRNFSQKHCYTFLFHWIGAKAAKEIALKLEKQILLEKAERLMKDAEFNIELCFNEELGCYTQAQGKKDLDASLLQLITLGYLNPHSTKAKSHIKAIESQLKTKEGFIFRYLHKDDFGKPETTFLVCTFWYIEALACMDRLEEAIQLFEFVCEHSNHVGLFSEDIESNSGNQWGNFPQTYSHVGLVNAAHKIASKRTKSLFW
;
A
#
# COMPACT_ATOMS: atom_id res chain seq x y z
N MET A 1 5.37 -1.53 -26.37
CA MET A 1 5.22 -2.49 -25.26
C MET A 1 4.80 -1.67 -24.05
N GLN A 2 3.70 -2.02 -23.38
CA GLN A 2 3.26 -1.29 -22.19
C GLN A 2 4.25 -1.52 -21.03
N HIS A 3 4.67 -0.45 -20.37
CA HIS A 3 5.48 -0.50 -19.18
C HIS A 3 4.61 -0.90 -17.99
N LYS A 4 4.92 -2.06 -17.38
CA LYS A 4 4.35 -2.53 -16.13
C LYS A 4 5.48 -3.11 -15.28
N TYR A 5 5.36 -3.03 -13.97
CA TYR A 5 6.32 -3.64 -13.05
C TYR A 5 6.16 -5.17 -13.07
N ASN A 6 7.13 -5.87 -13.68
CA ASN A 6 7.11 -7.32 -13.84
C ASN A 6 7.54 -8.06 -12.56
N THR A 7 7.01 -7.66 -11.41
CA THR A 7 7.29 -8.26 -10.09
C THR A 7 6.01 -8.65 -9.36
N GLY A 8 6.05 -9.75 -8.63
CA GLY A 8 5.11 -10.05 -7.54
C GLY A 8 5.76 -9.76 -6.19
N ILE A 9 4.95 -9.51 -5.16
CA ILE A 9 5.42 -9.33 -3.78
C ILE A 9 5.12 -10.55 -2.91
N ILE A 10 6.04 -10.87 -2.00
CA ILE A 10 5.80 -11.77 -0.86
C ILE A 10 6.14 -11.04 0.44
N GLY A 11 5.62 -11.52 1.56
CA GLY A 11 5.93 -10.96 2.88
C GLY A 11 5.06 -11.58 3.96
N ASN A 12 5.26 -11.13 5.20
CA ASN A 12 4.49 -11.60 6.35
C ASN A 12 4.08 -10.48 7.33
N GLY A 13 4.21 -9.22 6.90
CA GLY A 13 3.96 -8.02 7.72
C GLY A 13 5.18 -7.54 8.51
N SER A 14 6.32 -8.26 8.46
CA SER A 14 7.58 -7.79 9.05
C SER A 14 8.58 -7.31 7.99
N PHE A 15 8.49 -7.84 6.77
CA PHE A 15 9.21 -7.38 5.58
C PHE A 15 8.41 -7.72 4.31
N ILE A 16 8.77 -7.10 3.19
CA ILE A 16 8.23 -7.37 1.84
C ILE A 16 9.41 -7.56 0.89
N ALA A 17 9.29 -8.54 -0.01
CA ALA A 17 10.24 -8.80 -1.09
C ALA A 17 9.55 -8.78 -2.46
N HIS A 18 10.15 -8.08 -3.42
CA HIS A 18 9.71 -8.08 -4.82
C HIS A 18 10.49 -9.09 -5.62
N ILE A 19 9.77 -9.91 -6.37
CA ILE A 19 10.32 -11.03 -7.13
C ILE A 19 9.92 -10.88 -8.58
N ASN A 20 10.89 -10.70 -9.48
CA ASN A 20 10.61 -10.55 -10.90
C ASN A 20 10.21 -11.88 -11.57
N SER A 21 9.75 -11.81 -12.81
CA SER A 21 9.35 -13.00 -13.60
C SER A 21 10.47 -14.01 -13.87
N SER A 22 11.73 -13.69 -13.57
CA SER A 22 12.89 -14.59 -13.64
C SER A 22 13.24 -15.22 -12.29
N ALA A 23 12.35 -15.12 -11.30
CA ALA A 23 12.58 -15.56 -9.92
C ALA A 23 13.78 -14.89 -9.25
N GLU A 24 14.00 -13.61 -9.53
CA GLU A 24 15.00 -12.80 -8.84
C GLU A 24 14.33 -11.95 -7.77
N ILE A 25 14.87 -11.96 -6.55
CA ILE A 25 14.49 -10.96 -5.54
C ILE A 25 15.22 -9.66 -5.90
N VAL A 26 14.47 -8.69 -6.40
CA VAL A 26 15.01 -7.42 -6.92
C VAL A 26 14.93 -6.27 -5.92
N TRP A 27 14.05 -6.39 -4.95
CA TRP A 27 13.87 -5.42 -3.88
C TRP A 27 13.48 -6.13 -2.59
N MET A 28 14.23 -5.91 -1.52
CA MET A 28 13.90 -6.36 -0.18
C MET A 28 14.63 -5.49 0.84
N CYS A 29 13.88 -4.62 1.51
CA CYS A 29 14.38 -3.84 2.64
C CYS A 29 14.59 -4.76 3.85
N TRP A 30 15.66 -4.51 4.61
CA TRP A 30 15.98 -5.32 5.78
C TRP A 30 16.67 -4.48 6.85
N PRO A 31 16.31 -4.64 8.13
CA PRO A 31 15.37 -5.62 8.64
C PRO A 31 13.90 -5.12 8.67
N TYR A 32 13.65 -3.87 8.27
CA TYR A 32 12.32 -3.26 8.24
C TYR A 32 11.99 -2.61 6.89
N PHE A 33 10.74 -2.17 6.69
CA PHE A 33 10.28 -1.56 5.44
C PHE A 33 11.07 -0.31 5.04
N GLU A 34 11.40 0.55 6.00
CA GLU A 34 12.10 1.82 5.77
C GLU A 34 13.63 1.69 5.75
N SER A 35 14.18 0.53 6.15
CA SER A 35 15.62 0.25 6.16
C SER A 35 16.22 0.23 4.74
N SER A 36 17.56 0.24 4.63
CA SER A 36 18.21 0.03 3.32
C SER A 36 17.83 -1.35 2.74
N PRO A 37 17.69 -1.47 1.41
CA PRO A 37 17.58 -2.76 0.76
C PRO A 37 18.83 -3.62 1.00
N ILE A 38 18.63 -4.91 1.28
CA ILE A 38 19.71 -5.92 1.14
C ILE A 38 19.79 -6.49 -0.27
N PHE A 39 18.67 -6.43 -0.99
CA PHE A 39 18.56 -6.63 -2.43
C PHE A 39 17.81 -5.42 -2.97
N GLY A 40 18.42 -4.67 -3.89
CA GLY A 40 17.89 -3.39 -4.34
C GLY A 40 18.17 -3.09 -5.81
N ASN A 41 18.51 -4.10 -6.62
CA ASN A 41 18.74 -3.93 -8.05
C ASN A 41 17.53 -3.42 -8.83
N PHE A 42 16.35 -3.37 -8.19
CA PHE A 42 15.19 -2.68 -8.74
C PHE A 42 15.48 -1.18 -8.99
N ILE A 43 16.27 -0.52 -8.14
CA ILE A 43 16.65 0.89 -8.30
C ILE A 43 18.05 1.04 -8.89
N ASP A 44 18.99 0.17 -8.52
CA ASP A 44 20.36 0.22 -9.02
C ASP A 44 21.05 -1.14 -8.85
N GLU A 45 21.64 -1.68 -9.92
CA GLU A 45 22.32 -2.97 -9.93
C GLU A 45 23.38 -3.13 -8.83
N LYS A 46 23.98 -2.03 -8.38
CA LYS A 46 24.98 -2.03 -7.30
C LYS A 46 24.38 -2.37 -5.93
N CYS A 47 23.06 -2.28 -5.75
CA CYS A 47 22.33 -2.54 -4.51
C CYS A 47 22.00 -4.02 -4.27
N GLY A 48 22.55 -4.93 -5.08
CA GLY A 48 22.49 -6.36 -4.80
C GLY A 48 21.20 -7.04 -5.22
N ASN A 49 21.25 -8.37 -5.28
CA ASN A 49 20.16 -9.23 -5.76
C ASN A 49 20.30 -10.68 -5.25
N PHE A 50 19.22 -11.45 -5.38
CA PHE A 50 19.21 -12.89 -5.13
C PHE A 50 18.49 -13.63 -6.27
N LEU A 51 19.27 -14.28 -7.13
CA LEU A 51 18.82 -14.87 -8.40
C LEU A 51 19.08 -16.38 -8.47
N ILE A 52 18.14 -17.11 -9.07
CA ILE A 52 18.31 -18.51 -9.47
C ILE A 52 18.49 -18.54 -10.99
N LEU A 53 19.71 -18.78 -11.48
CA LEU A 53 20.02 -18.71 -12.91
C LEU A 53 20.14 -20.11 -13.53
N PRO A 54 19.33 -20.46 -14.55
CA PRO A 54 19.55 -21.68 -15.33
C PRO A 54 20.79 -21.56 -16.21
N ASN A 55 21.43 -22.69 -16.52
CA ASN A 55 22.57 -22.75 -17.42
C ASN A 55 22.20 -22.78 -18.90
N SER A 56 20.92 -22.94 -19.22
CA SER A 56 20.36 -22.99 -20.56
C SER A 56 19.49 -21.78 -20.83
N LYS A 57 19.29 -21.45 -22.11
CA LYS A 57 18.50 -20.29 -22.52
C LYS A 57 17.06 -20.44 -22.05
N VAL A 58 16.57 -19.42 -21.35
CA VAL A 58 15.16 -19.32 -20.94
C VAL A 58 14.30 -19.07 -22.17
N THR A 59 13.30 -19.92 -22.38
CA THR A 59 12.35 -19.86 -23.51
C THR A 59 11.03 -19.23 -23.09
N LYS A 60 10.61 -19.41 -21.84
CA LYS A 60 9.36 -18.87 -21.30
C LYS A 60 9.43 -18.79 -19.77
N ASN A 61 8.88 -17.70 -19.22
CA ASN A 61 8.62 -17.57 -17.79
C ASN A 61 7.11 -17.42 -17.56
N SER A 62 6.63 -17.88 -16.41
CA SER A 62 5.30 -17.52 -15.91
C SER A 62 5.35 -17.35 -14.40
N GLN A 63 4.54 -16.43 -13.87
CA GLN A 63 4.54 -16.14 -12.44
C GLN A 63 3.10 -15.97 -11.97
N VAL A 64 2.73 -16.68 -10.91
CA VAL A 64 1.39 -16.68 -10.33
C VAL A 64 1.47 -16.78 -8.82
N TYR A 65 0.50 -16.18 -8.13
CA TYR A 65 0.27 -16.50 -6.73
C TYR A 65 -0.43 -17.85 -6.60
N LEU A 66 -0.05 -18.64 -5.59
CA LEU A 66 -0.88 -19.76 -5.20
C LEU A 66 -2.23 -19.25 -4.68
N GLU A 67 -3.29 -19.99 -4.98
CA GLU A 67 -4.67 -19.57 -4.77
C GLU A 67 -4.91 -19.01 -3.35
N ASN A 68 -5.37 -17.76 -3.30
CA ASN A 68 -5.71 -17.01 -2.09
C ASN A 68 -4.55 -16.93 -1.08
N THR A 69 -3.31 -16.72 -1.58
CA THR A 69 -2.12 -16.56 -0.73
C THR A 69 -1.19 -15.42 -1.15
N ASN A 70 -0.24 -15.10 -0.28
CA ASN A 70 0.98 -14.35 -0.59
C ASN A 70 2.18 -15.27 -0.85
N ILE A 71 1.95 -16.44 -1.45
CA ILE A 71 2.99 -17.37 -1.87
C ILE A 71 3.12 -17.28 -3.38
N LEU A 72 4.32 -16.99 -3.87
CA LEU A 72 4.57 -16.74 -5.28
C LEU A 72 5.23 -17.96 -5.92
N LYS A 73 4.72 -18.41 -7.06
CA LYS A 73 5.31 -19.46 -7.89
C LYS A 73 5.76 -18.85 -9.21
N THR A 74 7.05 -18.98 -9.52
CA THR A 74 7.63 -18.60 -10.81
C THR A 74 8.10 -19.86 -11.53
N GLU A 75 7.50 -20.19 -12.67
CA GLU A 75 7.94 -21.29 -13.54
C GLU A 75 8.87 -20.75 -14.63
N ILE A 76 10.01 -21.42 -14.79
CA ILE A 76 11.06 -21.09 -15.76
C ILE A 76 11.20 -22.29 -16.69
N HIS A 77 10.94 -22.06 -17.97
CA HIS A 77 11.16 -23.03 -19.04
C HIS A 77 12.42 -22.66 -19.81
N THR A 78 13.21 -23.66 -20.12
CA THR A 78 14.48 -23.54 -20.83
C THR A 78 14.51 -24.53 -22.00
N GLU A 79 15.55 -24.46 -22.82
CA GLU A 79 15.76 -25.45 -23.89
C GLU A 79 16.05 -26.87 -23.37
N SER A 80 16.55 -27.02 -22.14
CA SER A 80 16.93 -28.32 -21.57
C SER A 80 15.91 -28.91 -20.60
N GLY A 81 14.83 -28.18 -20.28
CA GLY A 81 13.85 -28.58 -19.28
C GLY A 81 13.16 -27.40 -18.60
N SER A 82 12.47 -27.63 -17.50
CA SER A 82 11.81 -26.59 -16.72
C SER A 82 11.85 -26.85 -15.22
N PHE A 83 11.73 -25.77 -14.45
CA PHE A 83 11.65 -25.80 -12.99
C PHE A 83 10.77 -24.67 -12.46
N ALA A 84 10.35 -24.75 -11.20
CA ALA A 84 9.63 -23.70 -10.52
C ALA A 84 10.39 -23.20 -9.29
N VAL A 85 10.32 -21.91 -9.01
CA VAL A 85 10.73 -21.32 -7.73
C VAL A 85 9.48 -20.91 -6.97
N ILE A 86 9.31 -21.43 -5.76
CA ILE A 86 8.22 -21.07 -4.85
C ILE A 86 8.81 -20.26 -3.70
N ASP A 87 8.42 -19.00 -3.62
CA ASP A 87 8.91 -18.04 -2.64
C ASP A 87 7.81 -17.68 -1.63
N PHE A 88 8.13 -17.71 -0.34
CA PHE A 88 7.21 -17.30 0.71
C PHE A 88 7.91 -16.84 1.99
N ALA A 89 7.19 -16.05 2.80
CA ALA A 89 7.59 -15.67 4.15
C ALA A 89 6.61 -16.32 5.15
N PRO A 90 7.09 -16.94 6.25
CA PRO A 90 6.23 -17.69 7.15
C PRO A 90 5.28 -16.76 7.92
N ARG A 91 4.02 -17.16 7.99
CA ARG A 91 2.99 -16.51 8.80
C ARG A 91 1.93 -17.51 9.21
N TYR A 92 1.76 -17.78 10.50
CA TYR A 92 0.75 -18.72 11.00
C TYR A 92 0.55 -18.59 12.51
N TYR A 93 -0.56 -19.11 13.04
CA TYR A 93 -0.72 -19.26 14.48
C TYR A 93 -0.11 -20.57 14.97
N GLN A 94 0.60 -20.50 16.10
CA GLN A 94 1.13 -21.66 16.83
C GLN A 94 0.76 -21.50 18.30
N ASN A 95 -0.01 -22.44 18.84
CA ASN A 95 -0.51 -22.41 20.22
C ASN A 95 -1.20 -21.08 20.59
N GLY A 96 -2.00 -20.52 19.67
CA GLY A 96 -2.70 -19.25 19.86
C GLY A 96 -1.86 -17.99 19.59
N THR A 97 -0.55 -18.13 19.42
CA THR A 97 0.34 -16.99 19.14
C THR A 97 0.65 -16.88 17.66
N LEU A 98 0.51 -15.68 17.10
CA LEU A 98 0.93 -15.40 15.73
C LEU A 98 2.46 -15.49 15.62
N ARG A 99 2.93 -16.29 14.67
CA ARG A 99 4.33 -16.45 14.28
C ARG A 99 4.52 -15.84 12.90
N CYS A 100 5.38 -14.83 12.81
CA CYS A 100 5.79 -14.19 11.55
C CYS A 100 7.26 -13.76 11.64
N PRO A 101 8.21 -14.68 11.89
CA PRO A 101 9.63 -14.31 11.96
C PRO A 101 10.08 -13.71 10.62
N ARG A 102 11.08 -12.83 10.63
CA ARG A 102 11.66 -12.33 9.36
C ARG A 102 12.51 -13.42 8.74
N ASN A 103 11.84 -14.35 8.08
CA ASN A 103 12.43 -15.43 7.34
C ASN A 103 11.87 -15.43 5.93
N LEU A 104 12.70 -15.79 4.95
CA LEU A 104 12.30 -15.99 3.57
C LEU A 104 12.72 -17.40 3.15
N TYR A 105 11.80 -18.13 2.52
CA TYR A 105 12.05 -19.47 2.03
C TYR A 105 11.87 -19.51 0.51
N ARG A 106 12.83 -20.14 -0.15
CA ARG A 106 12.84 -20.39 -1.60
C ARG A 106 12.93 -21.88 -1.83
N LYS A 107 11.95 -22.43 -2.54
CA LYS A 107 11.90 -23.83 -2.94
C LYS A 107 12.03 -23.93 -4.46
N ILE A 108 13.11 -24.53 -4.94
CA ILE A 108 13.42 -24.71 -6.36
C ILE A 108 13.07 -26.15 -6.73
N VAL A 109 12.06 -26.35 -7.57
CA VAL A 109 11.45 -27.64 -7.86
C VAL A 109 11.70 -28.02 -9.32
N PRO A 110 12.42 -29.13 -9.62
CA PRO A 110 12.50 -29.63 -10.98
C PRO A 110 11.11 -30.04 -11.49
N MET A 111 10.81 -29.74 -12.75
CA MET A 111 9.54 -30.12 -13.37
C MET A 111 9.75 -31.09 -14.53
N THR A 112 10.61 -30.74 -15.49
CA THR A 112 10.90 -31.59 -16.66
C THR A 112 12.35 -31.43 -17.10
N GLY A 113 12.92 -32.45 -17.75
CA GLY A 113 14.26 -32.41 -18.34
C GLY A 113 15.40 -32.30 -17.31
N ASP A 114 16.61 -32.10 -17.83
CA ASP A 114 17.85 -32.01 -17.04
C ASP A 114 18.33 -30.55 -17.01
N VAL A 115 17.84 -29.80 -16.03
CA VAL A 115 18.22 -28.39 -15.84
C VAL A 115 19.38 -28.31 -14.86
N LYS A 116 20.43 -27.56 -15.20
CA LYS A 116 21.40 -27.09 -14.20
C LYS A 116 21.10 -25.66 -13.82
N VAL A 117 21.24 -25.37 -12.54
CA VAL A 117 21.05 -24.03 -12.00
C VAL A 117 22.28 -23.61 -11.22
N LYS A 118 22.49 -22.31 -11.11
CA LYS A 118 23.38 -21.70 -10.13
C LYS A 118 22.61 -20.69 -9.28
N ILE A 119 23.00 -20.57 -8.02
CA ILE A 119 22.39 -19.64 -7.07
C ILE A 119 23.33 -18.46 -6.92
N LEU A 120 22.86 -17.26 -7.27
CA LEU A 120 23.61 -16.01 -7.12
C LEU A 120 23.05 -15.23 -5.94
N LEU A 121 23.90 -14.98 -4.96
CA LEU A 121 23.54 -14.28 -3.73
C LEU A 121 24.51 -13.11 -3.50
N ASN A 122 24.05 -11.90 -3.79
CA ASN A 122 24.86 -10.68 -3.71
C ASN A 122 24.18 -9.66 -2.78
N PRO A 123 24.14 -9.91 -1.46
CA PRO A 123 23.54 -9.01 -0.51
C PRO A 123 24.42 -7.77 -0.31
N LYS A 124 23.78 -6.60 -0.32
CA LYS A 124 24.40 -5.31 -0.05
C LYS A 124 23.72 -4.66 1.14
N TYR A 125 24.23 -3.53 1.59
CA TYR A 125 23.53 -2.66 2.52
C TYR A 125 23.95 -1.21 2.27
N ASP A 126 23.31 -0.27 2.97
CA ASP A 126 23.49 1.17 2.77
C ASP A 126 23.41 1.57 1.28
N PHE A 127 22.33 1.15 0.61
CA PHE A 127 22.06 1.40 -0.80
C PHE A 127 23.25 1.08 -1.73
N GLY A 128 23.93 -0.05 -1.45
CA GLY A 128 25.04 -0.55 -2.25
C GLY A 128 26.43 -0.09 -1.81
N ASN A 129 26.54 0.86 -0.87
CA ASN A 129 27.83 1.33 -0.35
C ASN A 129 28.53 0.26 0.50
N GLN A 130 27.77 -0.60 1.16
CA GLN A 130 28.31 -1.70 1.96
C GLN A 130 28.12 -3.03 1.23
N THR A 131 29.23 -3.69 0.88
CA THR A 131 29.19 -5.09 0.40
C THR A 131 29.30 -6.04 1.58
N LEU A 132 28.31 -6.92 1.75
CA LEU A 132 28.31 -7.89 2.83
C LEU A 132 29.16 -9.09 2.44
N LYS A 133 30.21 -9.37 3.21
CA LYS A 133 31.11 -10.50 2.96
C LYS A 133 30.55 -11.76 3.62
N PRO A 134 30.46 -12.89 2.90
CA PRO A 134 29.97 -14.13 3.47
C PRO A 134 30.99 -14.71 4.47
N LYS A 135 30.50 -15.23 5.60
CA LYS A 135 31.25 -16.10 6.52
C LYS A 135 30.55 -17.44 6.58
N ILE A 136 31.28 -18.55 6.43
CA ILE A 136 30.71 -19.86 6.75
C ILE A 136 30.87 -20.08 8.25
N VAL A 137 29.75 -20.25 8.95
CA VAL A 137 29.72 -20.60 10.38
C VAL A 137 28.78 -21.78 10.54
N ALA A 138 29.28 -22.88 11.10
CA ALA A 138 28.58 -24.17 11.10
C ALA A 138 28.10 -24.54 9.68
N GLU A 139 26.82 -24.88 9.52
CA GLU A 139 26.19 -25.20 8.23
C GLU A 139 25.40 -24.01 7.66
N GLN A 140 25.86 -22.79 7.89
CA GLN A 140 25.21 -21.55 7.42
C GLN A 140 26.20 -20.59 6.73
N ILE A 141 25.71 -19.83 5.75
CA ILE A 141 26.39 -18.60 5.30
C ILE A 141 25.83 -17.45 6.12
N VAL A 142 26.70 -16.71 6.79
CA VAL A 142 26.35 -15.56 7.62
C VAL A 142 26.80 -14.28 6.92
N TYR A 143 25.86 -13.34 6.78
CA TYR A 143 26.11 -11.96 6.42
C TYR A 143 25.82 -11.08 7.63
N GLU A 144 26.70 -10.13 7.92
CA GLU A 144 26.68 -9.36 9.16
C GLU A 144 26.91 -7.88 8.88
N THR A 145 26.11 -7.04 9.53
CA THR A 145 26.30 -5.60 9.66
C THR A 145 26.36 -5.24 11.14
N ASN A 146 26.50 -3.94 11.45
CA ASN A 146 26.37 -3.47 12.83
C ASN A 146 24.91 -3.50 13.32
N GLU A 147 23.93 -3.63 12.42
CA GLU A 147 22.50 -3.53 12.70
C GLU A 147 21.80 -4.88 12.75
N PHE A 148 22.27 -5.86 11.97
CA PHE A 148 21.64 -7.17 11.87
C PHE A 148 22.60 -8.26 11.39
N GLN A 149 22.15 -9.50 11.52
CA GLN A 149 22.73 -10.67 10.88
C GLN A 149 21.68 -11.38 10.03
N VAL A 150 22.13 -12.02 8.96
CA VAL A 150 21.30 -12.86 8.09
C VAL A 150 22.00 -14.19 7.88
N TYR A 151 21.24 -15.26 8.07
CA TYR A 151 21.74 -16.64 8.00
C TYR A 151 21.11 -17.35 6.80
N ILE A 152 21.95 -17.96 5.96
CA ILE A 152 21.51 -18.75 4.81
C ILE A 152 21.77 -20.22 5.08
N GLN A 153 20.73 -21.05 4.96
CA GLN A 153 20.86 -22.51 4.93
C GLN A 153 20.35 -23.05 3.61
N SER A 154 20.96 -24.14 3.16
CA SER A 154 20.52 -24.86 1.97
C SER A 154 20.83 -26.34 2.09
N ASN A 155 20.03 -27.19 1.42
CA ASN A 155 20.36 -28.60 1.21
C ASN A 155 21.33 -28.81 0.02
N VAL A 156 21.85 -27.71 -0.54
CA VAL A 156 22.98 -27.68 -1.48
C VAL A 156 24.24 -27.22 -0.74
N SER A 157 25.41 -27.68 -1.21
CA SER A 157 26.69 -27.26 -0.65
C SER A 157 26.81 -25.73 -0.63
N LEU A 158 27.02 -25.15 0.55
CA LEU A 158 27.25 -23.71 0.70
C LEU A 158 28.45 -23.22 -0.12
N ASN A 159 29.48 -24.06 -0.26
CA ASN A 159 30.62 -23.76 -1.11
C ASN A 159 30.27 -23.71 -2.61
N GLN A 160 29.27 -24.47 -3.08
CA GLN A 160 28.78 -24.34 -4.45
C GLN A 160 28.04 -23.02 -4.65
N ILE A 161 27.24 -22.59 -3.67
CA ILE A 161 26.55 -21.29 -3.70
C ILE A 161 27.58 -20.15 -3.72
N LEU A 162 28.54 -20.13 -2.79
CA LEU A 162 29.55 -19.07 -2.69
C LEU A 162 30.51 -19.02 -3.88
N LYS A 163 30.79 -20.16 -4.52
CA LYS A 163 31.63 -20.23 -5.72
C LYS A 163 30.82 -20.12 -7.02
N GLU A 164 29.52 -19.83 -6.91
CA GLU A 164 28.57 -19.69 -8.03
C GLU A 164 28.61 -20.86 -9.01
N LYS A 165 28.79 -22.08 -8.49
CA LYS A 165 28.89 -23.29 -9.31
C LYS A 165 27.52 -23.77 -9.74
N GLU A 166 27.46 -24.25 -10.97
CA GLU A 166 26.29 -24.92 -11.52
C GLU A 166 26.16 -26.33 -10.93
N PHE A 167 24.92 -26.76 -10.72
CA PHE A 167 24.61 -28.11 -10.30
C PHE A 167 23.27 -28.56 -10.89
N ILE A 168 23.12 -29.87 -11.08
CA ILE A 168 21.93 -30.47 -11.67
C ILE A 168 20.78 -30.38 -10.66
N LEU A 169 19.61 -29.92 -11.13
CA LEU A 169 18.37 -29.91 -10.37
C LEU A 169 17.65 -31.24 -10.54
N ASN A 170 18.08 -32.27 -9.83
CA ASN A 170 17.46 -33.61 -9.84
C ASN A 170 16.48 -33.85 -8.69
N GLN A 171 16.48 -32.97 -7.68
CA GLN A 171 15.60 -32.98 -6.53
C GLN A 171 15.28 -31.54 -6.11
N PRO A 172 14.22 -31.31 -5.31
CA PRO A 172 13.94 -29.99 -4.79
C PRO A 172 15.11 -29.44 -3.95
N ILE A 173 15.50 -28.19 -4.25
CA ILE A 173 16.45 -27.43 -3.44
C ILE A 173 15.65 -26.49 -2.55
N TYR A 174 16.08 -26.39 -1.31
CA TYR A 174 15.54 -25.45 -0.35
C TYR A 174 16.64 -24.47 0.03
N VAL A 175 16.29 -23.19 0.05
CA VAL A 175 17.14 -22.12 0.56
C VAL A 175 16.32 -21.30 1.55
N SER A 176 16.85 -21.11 2.75
CA SER A 176 16.29 -20.19 3.73
C SER A 176 17.19 -18.99 3.91
N LEU A 177 16.58 -17.82 4.07
CA LEU A 177 17.18 -16.63 4.63
C LEU A 177 16.50 -16.38 5.97
N LEU A 178 17.27 -16.44 7.06
CA LEU A 178 16.78 -16.36 8.43
C LEU A 178 17.33 -15.12 9.12
N GLU A 179 16.48 -14.46 9.91
CA GLU A 179 16.90 -13.37 10.80
C GLU A 179 17.76 -13.88 11.96
N SER A 180 17.44 -15.05 12.50
CA SER A 180 18.18 -15.61 13.63
C SER A 180 18.06 -17.13 13.70
N GLY A 181 19.04 -17.71 14.39
CA GLY A 181 19.06 -19.12 14.72
C GLY A 181 19.40 -20.04 13.56
N GLU A 182 19.19 -21.32 13.81
CA GLU A 182 19.52 -22.41 12.91
C GLU A 182 18.34 -23.38 12.85
N ILE A 183 17.98 -23.81 11.65
CA ILE A 183 17.07 -24.94 11.46
C ILE A 183 17.87 -26.21 11.74
N LYS A 184 17.63 -26.81 12.91
CA LYS A 184 18.34 -28.02 13.37
C LYS A 184 17.75 -29.33 12.85
N SER A 185 16.49 -29.31 12.42
CA SER A 185 15.82 -30.45 11.78
C SER A 185 16.20 -30.53 10.29
N SER A 186 15.75 -31.58 9.60
CA SER A 186 15.83 -31.64 8.14
C SER A 186 15.27 -30.36 7.52
N LEU A 187 16.10 -29.65 6.74
CA LEU A 187 15.75 -28.35 6.15
C LEU A 187 14.52 -28.45 5.26
N SER A 188 14.42 -29.52 4.46
CA SER A 188 13.28 -29.77 3.58
C SER A 188 11.99 -30.01 4.37
N GLU A 189 12.03 -30.85 5.41
CA GLU A 189 10.85 -31.13 6.24
C GLU A 189 10.36 -29.87 6.96
N PHE A 190 11.30 -29.07 7.48
CA PHE A 190 10.98 -27.82 8.14
C PHE A 190 10.31 -26.83 7.17
N ILE A 191 10.90 -26.60 6.00
CA ILE A 191 10.37 -25.63 5.03
C ILE A 191 9.03 -26.09 4.45
N GLU A 192 8.81 -27.39 4.21
CA GLU A 192 7.50 -27.92 3.80
C GLU A 192 6.43 -27.74 4.88
N ALA A 193 6.80 -27.89 6.17
CA ALA A 193 5.90 -27.61 7.27
C ALA A 193 5.54 -26.11 7.35
N GLU A 194 6.53 -25.22 7.23
CA GLU A 194 6.30 -23.76 7.20
C GLU A 194 5.46 -23.35 5.99
N PHE A 195 5.71 -23.93 4.80
CA PHE A 195 4.92 -23.71 3.59
C PHE A 195 3.46 -24.08 3.82
N THR A 196 3.21 -25.27 4.37
CA THR A 196 1.86 -25.76 4.63
C THR A 196 1.13 -24.85 5.61
N LYS A 197 1.74 -24.50 6.75
CA LYS A 197 1.13 -23.60 7.73
C LYS A 197 0.83 -22.22 7.14
N THR A 198 1.77 -21.67 6.37
CA THR A 198 1.65 -20.34 5.75
C THR A 198 0.55 -20.31 4.70
N LYS A 199 0.46 -21.35 3.87
CA LYS A 199 -0.62 -21.51 2.89
C LYS A 199 -1.99 -21.51 3.58
N HIS A 200 -2.15 -22.34 4.63
CA HIS A 200 -3.39 -22.41 5.40
C HIS A 200 -3.73 -21.08 6.08
N TYR A 201 -2.73 -20.38 6.63
CA TYR A 201 -2.95 -19.07 7.23
C TYR A 201 -3.58 -18.09 6.24
N TRP A 202 -2.97 -17.91 5.05
CA TRP A 202 -3.49 -16.95 4.09
C TRP A 202 -4.87 -17.33 3.55
N GLN A 203 -5.08 -18.61 3.26
CA GLN A 203 -6.39 -19.10 2.80
C GLN A 203 -7.47 -18.90 3.86
N ASN A 204 -7.15 -19.14 5.14
CA ASN A 204 -8.06 -18.88 6.24
C ASN A 204 -8.29 -17.37 6.46
N TRP A 205 -7.24 -16.55 6.33
CA TRP A 205 -7.38 -15.09 6.43
C TRP A 205 -8.35 -14.56 5.37
N VAL A 206 -8.18 -14.97 4.11
CA VAL A 206 -9.11 -14.61 3.00
C VAL A 206 -10.52 -15.14 3.26
N LYS A 207 -10.66 -16.36 3.79
CA LYS A 207 -11.97 -16.96 4.12
C LYS A 207 -12.74 -16.16 5.18
N HIS A 208 -12.05 -15.45 6.07
CA HIS A 208 -12.67 -14.56 7.04
C HIS A 208 -12.96 -13.15 6.49
N CYS A 209 -12.55 -12.84 5.25
CA CYS A 209 -12.95 -11.60 4.60
C CYS A 209 -14.39 -11.66 4.09
N THR A 210 -15.11 -10.56 4.26
CA THR A 210 -16.41 -10.31 3.63
C THR A 210 -16.18 -9.79 2.21
N ILE A 211 -16.02 -10.71 1.25
CA ILE A 211 -15.82 -10.37 -0.17
C ILE A 211 -17.18 -10.39 -0.91
N PRO A 212 -17.70 -9.23 -1.36
CA PRO A 212 -18.97 -9.19 -2.08
C PRO A 212 -18.87 -9.82 -3.47
N ASN A 213 -20.02 -10.21 -4.06
CA ASN A 213 -20.09 -10.95 -5.33
C ASN A 213 -19.88 -10.07 -6.58
N PHE A 214 -18.75 -9.38 -6.66
CA PHE A 214 -18.29 -8.63 -7.82
C PHE A 214 -16.76 -8.59 -7.80
N ALA A 215 -16.06 -8.85 -8.91
CA ALA A 215 -14.59 -8.77 -9.00
C ALA A 215 -13.81 -9.45 -7.84
N GLN A 216 -14.28 -10.61 -7.36
CA GLN A 216 -13.73 -11.25 -6.15
C GLN A 216 -12.23 -11.53 -6.23
N LYS A 217 -11.73 -11.96 -7.40
CA LYS A 217 -10.31 -12.25 -7.61
C LYS A 217 -9.44 -11.01 -7.38
N GLN A 218 -9.87 -9.88 -7.91
CA GLN A 218 -9.18 -8.60 -7.78
C GLN A 218 -9.25 -8.08 -6.35
N GLN A 219 -10.42 -8.18 -5.70
CA GLN A 219 -10.59 -7.80 -4.30
C GLN A 219 -9.70 -8.64 -3.37
N ILE A 220 -9.63 -9.96 -3.55
CA ILE A 220 -8.78 -10.84 -2.75
C ILE A 220 -7.31 -10.49 -2.94
N ARG A 221 -6.87 -10.25 -4.18
CA ARG A 221 -5.49 -9.89 -4.47
C ARG A 221 -5.10 -8.56 -3.82
N SER A 222 -5.98 -7.55 -3.91
CA SER A 222 -5.81 -6.25 -3.25
C SER A 222 -5.82 -6.38 -1.74
N ALA A 223 -6.76 -7.12 -1.15
CA ALA A 223 -6.85 -7.32 0.30
C ALA A 223 -5.57 -7.93 0.88
N LEU A 224 -5.06 -8.97 0.24
CA LEU A 224 -3.79 -9.59 0.62
C LEU A 224 -2.59 -8.65 0.43
N CYS A 225 -2.60 -7.78 -0.59
CA CYS A 225 -1.57 -6.75 -0.79
C CYS A 225 -1.60 -5.71 0.34
N LEU A 226 -2.78 -5.16 0.65
CA LEU A 226 -2.98 -4.23 1.76
C LEU A 226 -2.53 -4.85 3.09
N LYS A 227 -2.84 -6.13 3.32
CA LYS A 227 -2.42 -6.82 4.53
C LYS A 227 -0.89 -6.94 4.67
N LEU A 228 -0.15 -7.09 3.57
CA LEU A 228 1.31 -7.11 3.61
C LEU A 228 1.91 -5.76 3.99
N HIS A 229 1.26 -4.65 3.62
CA HIS A 229 1.74 -3.29 3.87
C HIS A 229 1.49 -2.80 5.30
N GLN A 230 0.74 -3.55 6.11
CA GLN A 230 0.67 -3.30 7.54
C GLN A 230 1.86 -3.93 8.27
N PHE A 231 2.64 -3.09 8.95
CA PHE A 231 3.71 -3.52 9.82
C PHE A 231 3.14 -4.19 11.07
N GLN A 232 3.50 -5.46 11.25
CA GLN A 232 2.86 -6.33 12.23
C GLN A 232 3.17 -5.96 13.69
N GLU A 233 4.32 -5.32 13.94
CA GLU A 233 4.77 -5.00 15.30
C GLU A 233 4.03 -3.78 15.87
N THR A 234 3.93 -2.70 15.09
CA THR A 234 3.33 -1.44 15.56
C THR A 234 1.90 -1.24 15.08
N GLY A 235 1.53 -1.81 13.93
CA GLY A 235 0.25 -1.54 13.25
C GLY A 235 0.31 -0.45 12.18
N ALA A 236 1.46 0.22 12.02
CA ALA A 236 1.69 1.22 10.97
C ALA A 236 1.42 0.64 9.57
N ILE A 237 0.95 1.46 8.63
CA ILE A 237 0.63 1.03 7.26
C ILE A 237 1.43 1.89 6.30
N ILE A 238 2.34 1.28 5.54
CA ILE A 238 3.16 2.03 4.58
C ILE A 238 2.38 2.37 3.31
N ALA A 239 2.66 3.52 2.68
CA ALA A 239 1.99 3.95 1.45
C ALA A 239 2.36 3.07 0.24
N ALA A 240 3.60 2.59 0.18
CA ALA A 240 4.05 1.57 -0.76
C ALA A 240 5.29 0.83 -0.22
N SER A 241 5.64 -0.30 -0.82
CA SER A 241 6.83 -1.09 -0.44
C SER A 241 8.15 -0.61 -1.08
N THR A 242 8.09 0.40 -1.95
CA THR A 242 9.24 0.93 -2.70
C THR A 242 9.49 2.40 -2.41
N THR A 243 10.67 2.85 -2.83
CA THR A 243 11.04 4.27 -2.90
C THR A 243 11.47 4.63 -4.31
N SER A 244 11.31 5.90 -4.68
CA SER A 244 11.94 6.54 -5.84
C SER A 244 11.62 5.93 -7.19
N LEU A 245 10.47 5.26 -7.31
CA LEU A 245 9.90 4.95 -8.61
C LEU A 245 9.23 6.23 -9.16
N PRO A 246 9.50 6.61 -10.41
CA PRO A 246 9.08 7.91 -10.96
C PRO A 246 7.58 7.94 -11.30
N GLU A 247 6.87 9.02 -10.95
CA GLU A 247 5.44 9.25 -11.32
C GLU A 247 5.23 9.30 -12.85
N SER A 248 6.25 9.74 -13.60
CA SER A 248 6.36 9.62 -15.06
C SER A 248 7.83 9.71 -15.49
N PRO A 249 8.20 9.22 -16.70
CA PRO A 249 9.59 9.25 -17.18
C PRO A 249 10.21 10.66 -17.14
N ASN A 250 11.37 10.78 -16.50
CA ASN A 250 12.18 12.00 -16.36
C ASN A 250 11.48 13.17 -15.65
N SER A 251 10.38 12.93 -14.93
CA SER A 251 9.66 13.98 -14.18
C SER A 251 10.42 14.54 -12.98
N GLY A 252 11.38 13.79 -12.44
CA GLY A 252 12.05 14.10 -11.17
C GLY A 252 11.16 13.90 -9.94
N ARG A 253 9.94 13.40 -10.10
CA ARG A 253 8.94 13.12 -9.06
C ARG A 253 9.09 11.67 -8.58
N ASN A 254 10.09 11.47 -7.74
CA ASN A 254 10.55 10.16 -7.28
C ASN A 254 10.63 10.22 -5.75
N TRP A 255 9.64 9.69 -5.04
CA TRP A 255 9.49 9.85 -3.58
C TRP A 255 9.66 8.55 -2.82
N ASP A 256 10.08 8.62 -1.56
CA ASP A 256 10.09 7.46 -0.66
C ASP A 256 8.72 7.28 -0.01
N TYR A 257 8.07 6.14 -0.28
CA TYR A 257 6.69 5.84 0.16
C TYR A 257 6.64 4.76 1.24
N ARG A 258 7.80 4.39 1.81
CA ARG A 258 7.93 3.28 2.78
C ARG A 258 7.57 3.69 4.21
N PHE A 259 6.87 4.82 4.36
CA PHE A 259 6.44 5.41 5.62
C PHE A 259 4.91 5.37 5.78
N CYS A 260 4.43 5.62 6.99
CA CYS A 260 3.01 5.63 7.31
C CYS A 260 2.43 7.04 7.18
N TRP A 261 1.79 7.32 6.05
CA TRP A 261 0.91 8.48 5.94
C TRP A 261 -0.38 8.24 6.72
N LEU A 262 -0.81 9.22 7.50
CA LEU A 262 -2.06 9.12 8.26
C LEU A 262 -3.27 8.96 7.33
N ARG A 263 -3.26 9.67 6.20
CA ARG A 263 -4.25 9.55 5.13
C ARG A 263 -4.33 8.14 4.55
N ASP A 264 -3.21 7.63 4.04
CA ASP A 264 -3.14 6.32 3.41
C ASP A 264 -3.48 5.20 4.40
N GLY A 265 -3.08 5.35 5.67
CA GLY A 265 -3.46 4.49 6.77
C GLY A 265 -4.99 4.46 6.98
N PHE A 266 -5.64 5.62 7.08
CA PHE A 266 -7.11 5.72 7.17
C PHE A 266 -7.82 4.98 6.03
N TYR A 267 -7.46 5.27 4.78
CA TYR A 267 -8.11 4.65 3.61
C TYR A 267 -7.90 3.14 3.58
N THR A 268 -6.69 2.68 3.92
CA THR A 268 -6.37 1.25 3.99
C THR A 268 -7.19 0.55 5.06
N LEU A 269 -7.36 1.15 6.23
CA LEU A 269 -8.19 0.60 7.30
C LEU A 269 -9.66 0.59 6.95
N LEU A 270 -10.17 1.63 6.30
CA LEU A 270 -11.55 1.67 5.84
C LEU A 270 -11.81 0.50 4.86
N ALA A 271 -10.89 0.26 3.92
CA ALA A 271 -10.97 -0.87 3.00
C ALA A 271 -10.93 -2.22 3.74
N LEU A 272 -9.98 -2.42 4.66
CA LEU A 272 -9.85 -3.67 5.43
C LEU A 272 -11.08 -3.91 6.33
N THR A 273 -11.61 -2.86 6.95
CA THR A 273 -12.82 -2.90 7.79
C THR A 273 -14.05 -3.27 6.96
N ASN A 274 -14.19 -2.73 5.74
CA ASN A 274 -15.25 -3.11 4.79
C ASN A 274 -15.17 -4.58 4.38
N LEU A 275 -13.97 -5.18 4.43
CA LEU A 275 -13.74 -6.60 4.24
C LEU A 275 -13.86 -7.41 5.54
N GLY A 276 -14.24 -6.82 6.67
CA GLY A 276 -14.43 -7.51 7.94
C GLY A 276 -13.14 -7.82 8.72
N GLN A 277 -12.03 -7.14 8.41
CA GLN A 277 -10.73 -7.34 9.04
C GLN A 277 -10.47 -6.25 10.11
N PHE A 278 -10.79 -6.56 11.37
CA PHE A 278 -10.76 -5.61 12.50
C PHE A 278 -9.46 -5.63 13.32
N GLU A 279 -8.70 -6.73 13.30
CA GLU A 279 -7.42 -6.80 14.03
C GLU A 279 -6.43 -5.74 13.53
N GLU A 280 -6.50 -5.44 12.23
CA GLU A 280 -5.71 -4.41 11.56
C GLU A 280 -6.04 -3.02 12.11
N LEU A 281 -7.33 -2.75 12.37
CA LEU A 281 -7.82 -1.50 12.96
C LEU A 281 -7.36 -1.34 14.41
N GLU A 282 -7.49 -2.40 15.23
CA GLU A 282 -7.04 -2.38 16.63
C GLU A 282 -5.54 -2.03 16.72
N LYS A 283 -4.71 -2.65 15.87
CA LYS A 283 -3.25 -2.37 15.83
C LYS A 283 -2.94 -0.95 15.37
N TYR A 284 -3.60 -0.47 14.32
CA TYR A 284 -3.36 0.89 13.85
C TYR A 284 -3.80 1.94 14.89
N SER A 285 -4.89 1.71 15.60
CA SER A 285 -5.31 2.58 16.71
C SER A 285 -4.24 2.67 17.80
N GLN A 286 -3.56 1.56 18.09
CA GLN A 286 -2.43 1.55 19.02
C GLN A 286 -1.25 2.37 18.47
N TYR A 287 -0.93 2.24 17.18
CA TYR A 287 0.08 3.05 16.52
C TYR A 287 -0.21 4.54 16.64
N ILE A 288 -1.41 5.00 16.24
CA ILE A 288 -1.81 6.41 16.35
C ILE A 288 -1.74 6.93 17.78
N SER A 289 -2.17 6.11 18.76
CA SER A 289 -2.13 6.51 20.17
C SER A 289 -0.70 6.67 20.71
N ASN A 290 0.29 6.03 20.08
CA ASN A 290 1.70 6.10 20.47
C ASN A 290 2.46 7.22 19.74
N LEU A 291 1.87 7.82 18.70
CA LEU A 291 2.48 8.94 18.00
C LEU A 291 2.59 10.14 18.96
N THR A 292 3.72 10.84 18.85
CA THR A 292 3.96 12.08 19.57
C THR A 292 3.64 13.25 18.64
N PRO A 293 2.61 14.05 18.92
CA PRO A 293 2.36 15.29 18.19
C PRO A 293 3.54 16.27 18.35
N THR A 294 3.65 17.23 17.46
CA THR A 294 4.59 18.36 17.58
C THR A 294 4.29 19.21 18.82
N GLU A 295 5.18 20.15 19.16
CA GLU A 295 5.03 21.01 20.34
C GLU A 295 3.71 21.81 20.35
N ASP A 296 3.20 22.19 19.17
CA ASP A 296 1.91 22.86 18.99
C ASP A 296 0.71 21.90 18.88
N GLY A 297 0.94 20.61 19.16
CA GLY A 297 -0.08 19.56 19.23
C GLY A 297 -0.49 18.99 17.87
N ARG A 298 0.23 19.29 16.79
CA ARG A 298 -0.11 18.81 15.44
C ARG A 298 0.37 17.40 15.20
N PHE A 299 -0.39 16.70 14.38
CA PHE A 299 0.07 15.49 13.75
C PHE A 299 0.74 15.85 12.42
N GLN A 300 1.87 15.22 12.13
CA GLN A 300 2.53 15.32 10.84
C GLN A 300 1.77 14.48 9.80
N PRO A 301 1.91 14.79 8.50
CA PRO A 301 1.34 14.00 7.41
C PRO A 301 1.71 12.51 7.47
N LEU A 302 2.97 12.24 7.81
CA LEU A 302 3.53 10.91 7.87
C LEU A 302 4.54 10.75 9.00
N TYR A 303 4.73 9.49 9.38
CA TYR A 303 5.68 9.04 10.40
C TYR A 303 6.38 7.76 9.94
N SER A 304 7.52 7.45 10.56
CA SER A 304 8.15 6.14 10.38
C SER A 304 7.24 5.00 10.83
N ILE A 305 7.57 3.75 10.51
CA ILE A 305 6.79 2.60 10.99
C ILE A 305 6.85 2.42 12.52
N PHE A 306 7.83 3.04 13.20
CA PHE A 306 7.95 3.07 14.66
C PHE A 306 7.44 4.36 15.31
N GLY A 307 7.02 5.35 14.51
CA GLY A 307 6.45 6.61 15.00
C GLY A 307 7.46 7.74 15.18
N GLU A 308 8.69 7.60 14.69
CA GLU A 308 9.63 8.72 14.59
C GLU A 308 9.11 9.80 13.64
N HIS A 309 9.37 11.06 14.02
CA HIS A 309 8.83 12.26 13.38
C HIS A 309 9.83 12.96 12.42
N LEU A 310 11.08 12.51 12.40
CA LEU A 310 12.14 13.13 11.61
C LEU A 310 12.48 12.24 10.41
N LEU A 311 12.03 12.63 9.23
CA LEU A 311 12.14 11.83 8.00
C LEU A 311 12.90 12.60 6.91
N GLU A 312 14.09 13.09 7.24
CA GLU A 312 14.89 13.95 6.37
C GLU A 312 15.08 13.35 4.97
N GLU A 313 14.70 14.12 3.95
CA GLU A 313 14.89 13.74 2.55
C GLU A 313 16.37 13.84 2.18
N LYS A 314 16.93 12.77 1.62
CA LYS A 314 18.30 12.72 1.11
C LYS A 314 18.30 12.21 -0.33
N ILE A 315 19.11 12.84 -1.17
CA ILE A 315 19.33 12.39 -2.55
C ILE A 315 20.57 11.51 -2.59
N LEU A 316 20.43 10.31 -3.15
CA LEU A 316 21.50 9.35 -3.32
C LEU A 316 22.04 9.36 -4.75
N ASP A 317 23.34 9.13 -4.91
CA ASP A 317 23.97 8.94 -6.23
C ASP A 317 23.81 7.49 -6.70
N LEU A 318 22.58 7.17 -7.09
CA LEU A 318 22.19 5.92 -7.75
C LEU A 318 21.72 6.21 -9.19
N HIS A 319 21.73 5.20 -10.05
CA HIS A 319 21.19 5.29 -11.41
C HIS A 319 19.68 5.54 -11.43
N GLY A 320 18.95 4.96 -10.47
CA GLY A 320 17.50 5.07 -10.39
C GLY A 320 16.79 4.12 -11.36
N TYR A 321 15.50 3.89 -11.11
CA TYR A 321 14.69 2.98 -11.92
C TYR A 321 14.68 3.41 -13.39
N LEU A 322 15.18 2.55 -14.29
CA LEU A 322 15.36 2.86 -15.72
C LEU A 322 16.14 4.16 -15.99
N GLY A 323 17.07 4.52 -15.10
CA GLY A 323 17.88 5.75 -15.21
C GLY A 323 17.20 7.02 -14.71
N ASN A 324 16.00 6.93 -14.12
CA ASN A 324 15.27 8.09 -13.62
C ASN A 324 15.88 8.59 -12.30
N LYS A 325 16.34 9.84 -12.32
CA LYS A 325 16.89 10.55 -11.16
C LYS A 325 15.96 11.69 -10.71
N PRO A 326 16.09 12.18 -9.47
CA PRO A 326 16.97 11.68 -8.41
C PRO A 326 16.40 10.45 -7.70
N VAL A 327 17.25 9.71 -6.99
CA VAL A 327 16.78 8.72 -5.99
C VAL A 327 16.75 9.39 -4.63
N ARG A 328 15.57 9.42 -4.01
CA ARG A 328 15.31 10.01 -2.70
C ARG A 328 15.08 8.92 -1.64
N ILE A 329 15.60 9.15 -0.45
CA ILE A 329 15.23 8.41 0.75
C ILE A 329 14.75 9.41 1.80
N GLY A 330 13.87 8.98 2.70
CA GLY A 330 13.13 9.94 3.52
C GLY A 330 12.12 10.73 2.68
N ASN A 331 11.38 11.64 3.31
CA ASN A 331 10.34 12.37 2.61
C ASN A 331 10.03 13.70 3.30
N SER A 332 10.26 14.82 2.62
CA SER A 332 10.12 16.17 3.20
C SER A 332 8.69 16.53 3.62
N ALA A 333 7.68 15.76 3.20
CA ALA A 333 6.28 16.00 3.55
C ALA A 333 6.03 15.94 5.08
N TYR A 334 6.93 15.36 5.88
CA TYR A 334 6.80 15.36 7.35
C TYR A 334 6.75 16.78 7.95
N THR A 335 7.24 17.78 7.22
CA THR A 335 7.22 19.19 7.61
C THR A 335 5.96 19.94 7.18
N HIS A 336 5.15 19.34 6.30
CA HIS A 336 3.97 20.02 5.76
C HIS A 336 2.83 20.05 6.78
N LYS A 337 1.94 21.03 6.63
CA LYS A 337 0.69 21.10 7.37
C LYS A 337 -0.41 20.43 6.55
N GLN A 338 -1.05 19.41 7.10
CA GLN A 338 -2.23 18.75 6.54
C GLN A 338 -3.32 18.68 7.60
N ASN A 339 -4.33 19.52 7.46
CA ASN A 339 -5.39 19.61 8.46
C ASN A 339 -6.49 18.56 8.19
N ASP A 340 -6.56 17.97 6.99
CA ASP A 340 -7.47 16.88 6.65
C ASP A 340 -7.21 15.59 7.46
N ALA A 341 -5.97 15.38 7.91
CA ALA A 341 -5.55 14.21 8.67
C ALA A 341 -6.37 14.01 9.95
N TYR A 342 -6.76 15.09 10.63
CA TYR A 342 -7.55 15.01 11.87
C TYR A 342 -8.90 14.34 11.66
N GLY A 343 -9.57 14.68 10.56
CA GLY A 343 -10.84 14.06 10.19
C GLY A 343 -10.70 12.58 9.84
N GLN A 344 -9.62 12.24 9.13
CA GLN A 344 -9.29 10.88 8.72
C GLN A 344 -9.03 9.99 9.94
N ILE A 345 -8.32 10.50 10.95
CA ILE A 345 -8.08 9.80 12.21
C ILE A 345 -9.42 9.51 12.92
N LEU A 346 -10.26 10.52 13.14
CA LEU A 346 -11.55 10.33 13.84
C LEU A 346 -12.46 9.32 13.13
N LEU A 347 -12.54 9.42 11.81
CA LEU A 347 -13.34 8.49 11.01
C LEU A 347 -12.76 7.07 11.06
N SER A 348 -11.43 6.92 11.04
CA SER A 348 -10.77 5.60 11.15
C SER A 348 -11.08 4.91 12.48
N LEU A 349 -11.18 5.67 13.57
CA LEU A 349 -11.39 5.13 14.92
C LEU A 349 -12.86 4.81 15.21
N LEU A 350 -13.80 5.34 14.42
CA LEU A 350 -15.24 5.16 14.63
C LEU A 350 -15.68 3.71 14.85
N PRO A 351 -15.23 2.71 14.08
CA PRO A 351 -15.68 1.33 14.26
C PRO A 351 -15.31 0.74 15.62
N LEU A 352 -14.23 1.20 16.27
CA LEU A 352 -13.85 0.77 17.62
C LEU A 352 -14.93 1.08 18.68
N TYR A 353 -15.78 2.06 18.42
CA TYR A 353 -16.83 2.49 19.35
C TYR A 353 -18.20 1.94 18.96
N LEU A 354 -18.48 1.79 17.66
CA LEU A 354 -19.81 1.43 17.16
C LEU A 354 -19.98 -0.04 16.80
N ASP A 355 -18.92 -0.77 16.45
CA ASP A 355 -19.02 -2.15 16.01
C ASP A 355 -19.04 -3.12 17.20
N GLU A 356 -20.19 -3.75 17.45
CA GLU A 356 -20.37 -4.67 18.59
C GLU A 356 -19.55 -5.96 18.49
N ARG A 357 -18.96 -6.26 17.31
CA ARG A 357 -18.02 -7.39 17.18
C ARG A 357 -16.71 -7.13 17.92
N ILE A 358 -16.36 -5.86 18.15
CA ILE A 358 -15.15 -5.45 18.86
C ILE A 358 -15.45 -5.45 20.37
N PRO A 359 -14.86 -6.38 21.14
CA PRO A 359 -15.13 -6.48 22.58
C PRO A 359 -14.72 -5.20 23.30
N GLU A 360 -15.47 -4.79 24.32
CA GLU A 360 -15.19 -3.58 25.10
C GLU A 360 -13.74 -3.49 25.60
N LYS A 361 -13.19 -4.60 26.09
CA LYS A 361 -11.81 -4.69 26.56
C LYS A 361 -10.75 -4.36 25.49
N ASN A 362 -11.10 -4.49 24.21
CA ASN A 362 -10.23 -4.19 23.09
C ASN A 362 -10.52 -2.80 22.49
N ARG A 363 -11.58 -2.11 22.96
CA ARG A 363 -11.85 -0.74 22.58
C ARG A 363 -10.78 0.12 23.25
N PHE A 364 -9.84 0.64 22.44
CA PHE A 364 -8.85 1.59 22.93
C PHE A 364 -9.57 2.91 23.28
N HIS A 365 -9.95 3.07 24.55
CA HIS A 365 -10.68 4.23 25.04
C HIS A 365 -9.79 5.46 25.20
N ASN A 366 -9.17 5.94 24.12
CA ASN A 366 -8.42 7.19 24.15
C ASN A 366 -9.35 8.38 23.90
N LEU A 367 -10.33 8.58 24.80
CA LEU A 367 -11.23 9.75 24.78
C LEU A 367 -10.46 11.08 24.77
N ASN A 368 -9.26 11.09 25.37
CA ASN A 368 -8.36 12.24 25.35
C ASN A 368 -7.82 12.50 23.94
N LEU A 369 -7.46 11.45 23.18
CA LEU A 369 -7.07 11.60 21.78
C LEU A 369 -8.23 12.15 20.96
N ILE A 370 -9.44 11.61 21.07
CA ILE A 370 -10.62 12.12 20.33
C ILE A 370 -10.83 13.62 20.61
N GLN A 371 -10.77 14.02 21.89
CA GLN A 371 -10.88 15.43 22.28
C GLN A 371 -9.75 16.28 21.66
N LYS A 372 -8.50 15.85 21.78
CA LYS A 372 -7.35 16.55 21.20
C LYS A 372 -7.46 16.70 19.68
N ILE A 373 -7.94 15.68 18.98
CA ILE A 373 -8.12 15.75 17.52
C ILE A 373 -9.25 16.74 17.17
N LEU A 374 -10.35 16.76 17.93
CA LEU A 374 -11.40 17.78 17.75
C LEU A 374 -10.93 19.19 18.12
N ASP A 375 -10.08 19.34 19.13
CA ASP A 375 -9.42 20.61 19.46
C ASP A 375 -8.57 21.09 18.28
N GLN A 376 -7.82 20.19 17.63
CA GLN A 376 -7.06 20.53 16.43
C GLN A 376 -7.94 20.92 15.24
N ILE A 377 -9.07 20.23 14.99
CA ILE A 377 -10.04 20.65 13.97
C ILE A 377 -10.56 22.07 14.24
N GLU A 378 -10.84 22.40 15.49
CA GLU A 378 -11.27 23.73 15.89
C GLU A 378 -10.19 24.79 15.63
N ILE A 379 -8.96 24.54 16.10
CA ILE A 379 -7.82 25.46 15.95
C ILE A 379 -7.50 25.71 14.47
N THR A 380 -7.58 24.67 13.65
CA THR A 380 -7.15 24.69 12.26
C THR A 380 -8.26 24.99 11.25
N MET A 381 -9.52 25.16 11.69
CA MET A 381 -10.68 25.39 10.81
C MET A 381 -10.51 26.57 9.84
N GLN A 382 -9.70 27.57 10.19
CA GLN A 382 -9.45 28.74 9.34
C GLN A 382 -8.01 28.84 8.84
N GLU A 383 -7.17 27.83 9.11
CA GLU A 383 -5.77 27.82 8.72
C GLU A 383 -5.61 27.19 7.32
N PRO A 384 -4.99 27.90 6.35
CA PRO A 384 -4.59 27.29 5.09
C PRO A 384 -3.56 26.17 5.27
N ASP A 385 -3.70 25.08 4.52
CA ASP A 385 -2.82 23.92 4.57
C ASP A 385 -2.35 23.50 3.17
N ALA A 386 -1.50 22.47 3.09
CA ALA A 386 -0.94 21.97 1.83
C ALA A 386 -1.91 21.05 1.07
N GLY A 387 -3.06 20.73 1.66
CA GLY A 387 -4.03 19.75 1.16
C GLY A 387 -3.48 18.32 1.08
N LEU A 388 -4.32 17.39 0.61
CA LEU A 388 -3.94 15.97 0.52
C LEU A 388 -2.81 15.70 -0.48
N TRP A 389 -2.60 16.59 -1.44
CA TRP A 389 -1.57 16.46 -2.48
C TRP A 389 -0.23 17.08 -2.08
N GLU A 390 -0.14 17.65 -0.87
CA GLU A 390 1.14 18.07 -0.26
C GLU A 390 1.88 19.13 -1.07
N PHE A 391 1.13 20.13 -1.55
CA PHE A 391 1.71 21.25 -2.29
C PHE A 391 2.78 21.97 -1.46
N ARG A 392 3.98 22.12 -2.03
CA ARG A 392 5.16 22.66 -1.35
C ARG A 392 5.18 24.19 -1.36
N ASN A 393 4.75 24.81 -2.46
CA ASN A 393 4.91 26.27 -2.63
C ASN A 393 3.67 27.09 -2.30
N PHE A 394 2.54 26.46 -1.94
CA PHE A 394 1.34 27.19 -1.57
C PHE A 394 0.51 26.44 -0.53
N SER A 395 -0.25 27.21 0.24
CA SER A 395 -1.28 26.70 1.14
C SER A 395 -2.62 27.37 0.85
N GLN A 396 -3.72 26.63 1.03
CA GLN A 396 -5.07 27.13 0.76
C GLN A 396 -6.07 26.59 1.77
N LYS A 397 -7.25 27.21 1.81
CA LYS A 397 -8.41 26.72 2.54
C LYS A 397 -9.13 25.67 1.68
N HIS A 398 -8.57 24.46 1.66
CA HIS A 398 -8.98 23.38 0.77
C HIS A 398 -10.39 22.85 1.09
N CYS A 399 -11.22 22.65 0.07
CA CYS A 399 -12.55 22.08 0.22
C CYS A 399 -12.49 20.64 0.78
N TYR A 400 -11.49 19.88 0.35
CA TYR A 400 -11.21 18.53 0.86
C TYR A 400 -10.91 18.51 2.37
N THR A 401 -10.12 19.47 2.86
CA THR A 401 -9.83 19.61 4.29
C THR A 401 -11.09 19.86 5.09
N PHE A 402 -11.97 20.76 4.62
CA PHE A 402 -13.25 21.00 5.29
C PHE A 402 -14.19 19.79 5.24
N LEU A 403 -14.21 19.03 4.13
CA LEU A 403 -14.94 17.77 4.07
C LEU A 403 -14.47 16.78 5.15
N PHE A 404 -13.15 16.70 5.38
CA PHE A 404 -12.63 15.83 6.42
C PHE A 404 -12.86 16.36 7.84
N HIS A 405 -12.81 17.68 8.07
CA HIS A 405 -13.28 18.28 9.32
C HIS A 405 -14.74 17.94 9.60
N TRP A 406 -15.61 18.02 8.58
CA TRP A 406 -17.03 17.70 8.68
C TRP A 406 -17.27 16.23 9.04
N ILE A 407 -16.71 15.30 8.27
CA ILE A 407 -16.93 13.86 8.51
C ILE A 407 -16.26 13.38 9.80
N GLY A 408 -15.11 13.96 10.16
CA GLY A 408 -14.43 13.71 11.43
C GLY A 408 -15.25 14.18 12.63
N ALA A 409 -15.79 15.40 12.57
CA ALA A 409 -16.70 15.91 13.58
C ALA A 409 -17.97 15.05 13.67
N LYS A 410 -18.53 14.62 12.53
CA LYS A 410 -19.66 13.69 12.49
C LYS A 410 -19.33 12.34 13.15
N ALA A 411 -18.15 11.77 12.88
CA ALA A 411 -17.69 10.55 13.54
C ALA A 411 -17.58 10.74 15.07
N ALA A 412 -16.99 11.85 15.51
CA ALA A 412 -16.89 12.15 16.94
C ALA A 412 -18.25 12.37 17.61
N LYS A 413 -19.24 12.93 16.88
CA LYS A 413 -20.63 13.02 17.34
C LYS A 413 -21.21 11.63 17.60
N GLU A 414 -21.05 10.68 16.67
CA GLU A 414 -21.55 9.31 16.86
C GLU A 414 -20.87 8.60 18.05
N ILE A 415 -19.55 8.81 18.21
CA ILE A 415 -18.81 8.32 19.39
C ILE A 415 -19.35 8.95 20.68
N ALA A 416 -19.61 10.25 20.68
CA ALA A 416 -20.15 10.97 21.83
C ALA A 416 -21.54 10.48 22.23
N LEU A 417 -22.40 10.16 21.26
CA LEU A 417 -23.73 9.57 21.50
C LEU A 417 -23.60 8.18 22.12
N LYS A 418 -22.74 7.31 21.55
CA LYS A 418 -22.52 5.95 22.06
C LYS A 418 -21.96 5.93 23.48
N LEU A 419 -21.14 6.92 23.85
CA LEU A 419 -20.49 7.04 25.15
C LEU A 419 -21.20 8.00 26.12
N GLU A 420 -22.36 8.54 25.72
CA GLU A 420 -23.16 9.50 26.50
C GLU A 420 -22.35 10.73 26.97
N LYS A 421 -21.50 11.30 26.10
CA LYS A 421 -20.62 12.45 26.38
C LYS A 421 -21.18 13.75 25.82
N GLN A 422 -22.04 14.41 26.59
CA GLN A 422 -22.73 15.64 26.15
C GLN A 422 -21.80 16.78 25.68
N ILE A 423 -20.72 17.07 26.42
CA ILE A 423 -19.76 18.14 26.05
C ILE A 423 -19.09 17.84 24.70
N LEU A 424 -18.73 16.58 24.47
CA LEU A 424 -18.11 16.13 23.22
C LEU A 424 -19.09 16.25 22.05
N LEU A 425 -20.36 15.88 22.29
CA LEU A 425 -21.45 15.97 21.32
C LEU A 425 -21.67 17.42 20.87
N GLU A 426 -21.81 18.35 21.82
CA GLU A 426 -22.02 19.78 21.53
C GLU A 426 -20.87 20.38 20.72
N LYS A 427 -19.62 20.03 21.08
CA LYS A 427 -18.44 20.46 20.33
C LYS A 427 -18.44 19.91 18.91
N ALA A 428 -18.69 18.61 18.75
CA ALA A 428 -18.72 17.95 17.45
C ALA A 428 -19.80 18.56 16.54
N GLU A 429 -21.01 18.82 17.04
CA GLU A 429 -22.09 19.42 16.25
C GLU A 429 -21.78 20.84 15.79
N ARG A 430 -21.13 21.66 16.64
CA ARG A 430 -20.69 22.99 16.25
C ARG A 430 -19.63 22.93 15.15
N LEU A 431 -18.59 22.13 15.33
CA LEU A 431 -17.51 22.01 14.34
C LEU A 431 -18.00 21.44 13.01
N MET A 432 -19.00 20.55 13.04
CA MET A 432 -19.66 20.06 11.83
C MET A 432 -20.34 21.19 11.05
N LYS A 433 -21.06 22.10 11.73
CA LYS A 433 -21.68 23.29 11.11
C LYS A 433 -20.64 24.28 10.59
N ASP A 434 -19.56 24.49 11.34
CA ASP A 434 -18.46 25.37 10.91
C ASP A 434 -17.79 24.83 9.64
N ALA A 435 -17.54 23.51 9.58
CA ALA A 435 -17.02 22.85 8.39
C ALA A 435 -17.99 22.94 7.20
N GLU A 436 -19.29 22.69 7.41
CA GLU A 436 -20.34 22.84 6.40
C GLU A 436 -20.33 24.24 5.77
N PHE A 437 -20.28 25.29 6.60
CA PHE A 437 -20.19 26.66 6.12
C PHE A 437 -18.96 26.87 5.22
N ASN A 438 -17.79 26.34 5.62
CA ASN A 438 -16.56 26.48 4.83
C ASN A 438 -16.56 25.65 3.53
N ILE A 439 -17.21 24.48 3.51
CA ILE A 439 -17.42 23.69 2.28
C ILE A 439 -18.29 24.47 1.31
N GLU A 440 -19.39 25.08 1.77
CA GLU A 440 -20.30 25.84 0.91
C GLU A 440 -19.62 27.07 0.29
N LEU A 441 -18.67 27.70 0.98
CA LEU A 441 -17.83 28.77 0.41
C LEU A 441 -16.88 28.30 -0.70
N CYS A 442 -16.70 26.99 -0.89
CA CYS A 442 -15.94 26.41 -1.99
C CYS A 442 -16.82 26.13 -3.22
N PHE A 443 -18.15 26.34 -3.14
CA PHE A 443 -19.02 26.18 -4.30
C PHE A 443 -18.89 27.38 -5.23
N ASN A 444 -18.65 27.12 -6.51
CA ASN A 444 -18.59 28.13 -7.55
C ASN A 444 -19.88 28.09 -8.38
N GLU A 445 -20.69 29.14 -8.31
CA GLU A 445 -21.98 29.20 -9.02
C GLU A 445 -21.84 29.22 -10.54
N GLU A 446 -20.79 29.87 -11.07
CA GLU A 446 -20.53 29.96 -12.52
C GLU A 446 -20.19 28.59 -13.10
N LEU A 447 -19.37 27.81 -12.39
CA LEU A 447 -18.99 26.45 -12.79
C LEU A 447 -20.03 25.39 -12.39
N GLY A 448 -20.92 25.72 -11.45
CA GLY A 448 -21.91 24.81 -10.89
C GLY A 448 -21.30 23.63 -10.13
N CYS A 449 -20.13 23.81 -9.51
CA CYS A 449 -19.39 22.74 -8.84
C CYS A 449 -18.57 23.27 -7.64
N TYR A 450 -18.12 22.37 -6.78
CA TYR A 450 -17.15 22.72 -5.73
C TYR A 450 -15.73 22.73 -6.33
N THR A 451 -14.96 23.75 -5.98
CA THR A 451 -13.59 23.96 -6.44
C THR A 451 -12.58 23.57 -5.36
N GLN A 452 -11.32 23.41 -5.74
CA GLN A 452 -10.23 22.91 -4.89
C GLN A 452 -10.15 23.60 -3.52
N ALA A 453 -10.39 24.91 -3.48
CA ALA A 453 -10.35 25.72 -2.26
C ALA A 453 -11.30 26.93 -2.39
N GLN A 454 -11.54 27.61 -1.25
CA GLN A 454 -12.31 28.85 -1.21
C GLN A 454 -11.72 29.91 -2.15
N GLY A 455 -12.58 30.50 -2.98
CA GLY A 455 -12.20 31.56 -3.91
C GLY A 455 -11.30 31.13 -5.08
N LYS A 456 -11.12 29.82 -5.30
CA LYS A 456 -10.40 29.26 -6.47
C LYS A 456 -11.38 28.79 -7.55
N LYS A 457 -10.87 28.60 -8.77
CA LYS A 457 -11.63 28.01 -9.89
C LYS A 457 -11.11 26.64 -10.31
N ASP A 458 -9.93 26.25 -9.81
CA ASP A 458 -9.32 24.96 -10.13
C ASP A 458 -10.17 23.81 -9.56
N LEU A 459 -10.35 22.76 -10.35
CA LEU A 459 -11.02 21.53 -9.93
C LEU A 459 -10.03 20.53 -9.36
N ASP A 460 -10.53 19.67 -8.48
CA ASP A 460 -9.76 18.63 -7.82
C ASP A 460 -10.59 17.34 -7.73
N ALA A 461 -10.03 16.22 -8.17
CA ALA A 461 -10.71 14.93 -8.21
C ALA A 461 -11.04 14.40 -6.81
N SER A 462 -10.34 14.85 -5.76
CA SER A 462 -10.66 14.51 -4.37
C SER A 462 -12.08 14.94 -3.97
N LEU A 463 -12.66 15.93 -4.66
CA LEU A 463 -14.02 16.42 -4.39
C LEU A 463 -15.12 15.51 -4.95
N LEU A 464 -14.78 14.43 -5.66
CA LEU A 464 -15.72 13.32 -5.88
C LEU A 464 -16.19 12.72 -4.55
N GLN A 465 -15.37 12.84 -3.50
CA GLN A 465 -15.71 12.33 -2.18
C GLN A 465 -16.80 13.10 -1.45
N LEU A 466 -17.14 14.32 -1.90
CA LEU A 466 -18.36 14.99 -1.45
C LEU A 466 -19.59 14.10 -1.70
N ILE A 467 -19.57 13.29 -2.77
CA ILE A 467 -20.63 12.33 -3.08
C ILE A 467 -20.42 11.02 -2.30
N THR A 468 -19.21 10.45 -2.32
CA THR A 468 -18.98 9.11 -1.74
C THR A 468 -19.04 9.07 -0.22
N LEU A 469 -18.67 10.17 0.46
CA LEU A 469 -18.81 10.34 1.92
C LEU A 469 -20.17 10.92 2.34
N GLY A 470 -21.07 11.17 1.38
CA GLY A 470 -22.46 11.52 1.64
C GLY A 470 -22.72 12.96 2.09
N TYR A 471 -21.81 13.89 1.80
CA TYR A 471 -22.07 15.33 1.98
C TYR A 471 -23.11 15.83 0.96
N LEU A 472 -22.90 15.47 -0.32
CA LEU A 472 -23.86 15.68 -1.38
C LEU A 472 -24.77 14.47 -1.51
N ASN A 473 -26.08 14.72 -1.54
CA ASN A 473 -27.04 13.71 -1.97
C ASN A 473 -26.75 13.35 -3.45
N PRO A 474 -26.45 12.07 -3.78
CA PRO A 474 -26.09 11.65 -5.14
C PRO A 474 -27.14 11.96 -6.21
N HIS A 475 -28.41 12.11 -5.84
CA HIS A 475 -29.51 12.40 -6.78
C HIS A 475 -29.79 13.89 -6.95
N SER A 476 -29.15 14.75 -6.16
CA SER A 476 -29.33 16.20 -6.21
C SER A 476 -28.83 16.80 -7.53
N THR A 477 -29.41 17.93 -7.91
CA THR A 477 -28.93 18.74 -9.05
C THR A 477 -27.49 19.20 -8.83
N LYS A 478 -27.12 19.53 -7.60
CA LYS A 478 -25.76 19.95 -7.22
C LYS A 478 -24.73 18.84 -7.45
N ALA A 479 -25.01 17.60 -7.03
CA ALA A 479 -24.14 16.46 -7.29
C ALA A 479 -23.97 16.15 -8.78
N LYS A 480 -25.07 16.19 -9.55
CA LYS A 480 -25.06 15.98 -11.02
C LYS A 480 -24.26 17.04 -11.75
N SER A 481 -24.38 18.30 -11.35
CA SER A 481 -23.60 19.40 -11.91
C SER A 481 -22.12 19.26 -11.56
N HIS A 482 -21.82 18.93 -10.29
CA HIS A 482 -20.46 18.75 -9.80
C HIS A 482 -19.69 17.66 -10.52
N ILE A 483 -20.25 16.44 -10.64
CA ILE A 483 -19.58 15.34 -11.33
C ILE A 483 -19.36 15.64 -12.81
N LYS A 484 -20.31 16.32 -13.47
CA LYS A 484 -20.21 16.70 -14.87
C LYS A 484 -19.07 17.71 -15.10
N ALA A 485 -18.89 18.66 -14.18
CA ALA A 485 -17.77 19.60 -14.23
C ALA A 485 -16.42 18.86 -14.12
N ILE A 486 -16.29 17.95 -13.16
CA ILE A 486 -15.10 17.11 -12.99
C ILE A 486 -14.84 16.26 -14.24
N GLU A 487 -15.86 15.59 -14.78
CA GLU A 487 -15.75 14.81 -16.02
C GLU A 487 -15.27 15.65 -17.19
N SER A 488 -15.80 16.87 -17.35
CA SER A 488 -15.46 17.73 -18.47
C SER A 488 -14.02 18.25 -18.45
N GLN A 489 -13.41 18.37 -17.26
CA GLN A 489 -12.08 18.96 -17.12
C GLN A 489 -11.00 17.94 -16.78
N LEU A 490 -11.26 16.96 -15.91
CA LEU A 490 -10.24 16.07 -15.36
C LEU A 490 -10.25 14.68 -15.98
N LYS A 491 -11.32 14.29 -16.71
CA LYS A 491 -11.41 12.98 -17.37
C LYS A 491 -10.71 12.99 -18.71
N THR A 492 -9.83 12.01 -18.90
CA THR A 492 -9.16 11.71 -20.17
C THR A 492 -10.13 11.08 -21.16
N LYS A 493 -9.74 11.01 -22.44
CA LYS A 493 -10.59 10.38 -23.47
C LYS A 493 -10.77 8.88 -23.22
N GLU A 494 -9.76 8.25 -22.63
CA GLU A 494 -9.70 6.83 -22.30
C GLU A 494 -10.47 6.51 -21.00
N GLY A 495 -10.78 7.52 -20.18
CA GLY A 495 -11.66 7.38 -19.02
C GLY A 495 -10.97 7.53 -17.65
N PHE A 496 -9.64 7.64 -17.62
CA PHE A 496 -8.88 7.93 -16.41
C PHE A 496 -9.06 9.37 -15.93
N ILE A 497 -8.84 9.62 -14.64
CA ILE A 497 -9.04 10.91 -13.98
C ILE A 497 -7.70 11.48 -13.48
N PHE A 498 -7.38 12.72 -13.86
CA PHE A 498 -6.27 13.48 -13.25
C PHE A 498 -6.63 13.96 -11.84
N ARG A 499 -5.63 14.10 -10.95
CA ARG A 499 -5.81 14.77 -9.66
C ARG A 499 -6.38 16.18 -9.83
N TYR A 500 -5.74 16.95 -10.71
CA TYR A 500 -6.00 18.33 -11.10
C TYR A 500 -5.19 18.64 -12.37
N LEU A 501 -5.43 19.78 -13.04
CA LEU A 501 -4.74 20.19 -14.28
C LEU A 501 -4.03 21.56 -14.22
N HIS A 502 -4.09 22.26 -13.09
CA HIS A 502 -3.28 23.47 -12.90
C HIS A 502 -1.80 23.10 -12.74
N LYS A 503 -0.92 24.09 -12.91
CA LYS A 503 0.51 23.90 -12.67
C LYS A 503 0.76 23.82 -11.17
N ASP A 504 1.33 22.71 -10.73
CA ASP A 504 1.85 22.52 -9.38
C ASP A 504 3.35 22.89 -9.30
N ASP A 505 4.01 22.46 -8.22
CA ASP A 505 5.43 22.70 -7.96
C ASP A 505 6.37 22.07 -9.01
N PHE A 506 5.91 21.10 -9.80
CA PHE A 506 6.68 20.34 -10.79
C PHE A 506 6.10 20.43 -12.21
N GLY A 507 5.00 21.17 -12.42
CA GLY A 507 4.41 21.40 -13.72
C GLY A 507 2.95 20.94 -13.81
N LYS A 508 2.50 20.58 -15.00
CA LYS A 508 1.18 19.94 -15.15
C LYS A 508 1.37 18.43 -15.00
N PRO A 509 0.49 17.72 -14.26
CA PRO A 509 0.54 16.27 -14.20
C PRO A 509 0.51 15.65 -15.61
N GLU A 510 1.45 14.76 -15.89
CA GLU A 510 1.54 14.03 -17.16
C GLU A 510 0.78 12.71 -17.13
N THR A 511 0.62 12.14 -15.93
CA THR A 511 -0.04 10.87 -15.67
C THR A 511 -1.29 11.07 -14.81
N THR A 512 -2.19 10.10 -14.89
CA THR A 512 -3.40 10.05 -14.08
C THR A 512 -3.14 9.24 -12.83
N PHE A 513 -3.65 9.72 -11.69
CA PHE A 513 -3.51 9.02 -10.42
C PHE A 513 -4.65 8.00 -10.31
N LEU A 514 -4.29 6.73 -10.20
CA LEU A 514 -5.22 5.62 -10.31
C LEU A 514 -6.36 5.67 -9.27
N VAL A 515 -6.08 6.07 -8.03
CA VAL A 515 -7.11 6.21 -6.98
C VAL A 515 -8.22 7.19 -7.37
N CYS A 516 -7.92 8.26 -8.12
CA CYS A 516 -8.91 9.24 -8.56
C CYS A 516 -9.92 8.62 -9.54
N THR A 517 -9.44 7.69 -10.39
CA THR A 517 -10.33 6.93 -11.29
C THR A 517 -11.24 6.00 -10.49
N PHE A 518 -10.73 5.36 -9.42
CA PHE A 518 -11.56 4.56 -8.52
C PHE A 518 -12.57 5.39 -7.71
N TRP A 519 -12.24 6.60 -7.26
CA TRP A 519 -13.21 7.52 -6.66
C TRP A 519 -14.32 7.90 -7.63
N TYR A 520 -13.97 8.08 -8.90
CA TYR A 520 -14.97 8.35 -9.93
C TYR A 520 -15.88 7.15 -10.17
N ILE A 521 -15.34 5.93 -10.23
CA ILE A 521 -16.13 4.69 -10.28
C ILE A 521 -17.09 4.60 -9.09
N GLU A 522 -16.61 4.89 -7.87
CA GLU A 522 -17.44 4.89 -6.66
C GLU A 522 -18.55 5.95 -6.73
N ALA A 523 -18.23 7.17 -7.18
CA ALA A 523 -19.21 8.24 -7.36
C ALA A 523 -20.28 7.87 -8.40
N LEU A 524 -19.89 7.27 -9.53
CA LEU A 524 -20.81 6.74 -10.54
C LEU A 524 -21.78 5.72 -9.93
N ALA A 525 -21.26 4.75 -9.17
CA ALA A 525 -22.09 3.76 -8.49
C ALA A 525 -23.05 4.40 -7.47
N CYS A 526 -22.60 5.40 -6.70
CA CYS A 526 -23.46 6.16 -5.77
C CYS A 526 -24.61 6.89 -6.49
N MET A 527 -24.38 7.35 -7.72
CA MET A 527 -25.32 8.11 -8.55
C MET A 527 -26.17 7.22 -9.48
N ASP A 528 -26.19 5.90 -9.23
CA ASP A 528 -26.91 4.89 -10.01
C ASP A 528 -26.50 4.81 -11.49
N ARG A 529 -25.29 5.26 -11.84
CA ARG A 529 -24.64 5.07 -13.15
C ARG A 529 -23.83 3.78 -13.14
N LEU A 530 -24.51 2.67 -12.84
CA LEU A 530 -23.88 1.39 -12.50
C LEU A 530 -23.18 0.74 -13.69
N GLU A 531 -23.77 0.76 -14.88
CA GLU A 531 -23.17 0.19 -16.08
C GLU A 531 -21.84 0.89 -16.43
N GLU A 532 -21.81 2.22 -16.35
CA GLU A 532 -20.59 3.01 -16.56
C GLU A 532 -19.52 2.69 -15.50
N ALA A 533 -19.93 2.55 -14.24
CA ALA A 533 -19.01 2.19 -13.15
C ALA A 533 -18.39 0.80 -13.37
N ILE A 534 -19.18 -0.19 -13.78
CA ILE A 534 -18.70 -1.56 -14.07
C ILE A 534 -17.73 -1.57 -15.25
N GLN A 535 -18.10 -0.93 -16.36
CA GLN A 535 -17.25 -0.88 -17.56
C GLN A 535 -15.91 -0.22 -17.27
N LEU A 536 -15.92 0.90 -16.54
CA LEU A 536 -14.69 1.59 -16.17
C LEU A 536 -13.87 0.77 -15.16
N PHE A 537 -14.50 0.08 -14.22
CA PHE A 537 -13.81 -0.81 -13.28
C PHE A 537 -13.09 -1.96 -14.00
N GLU A 538 -13.77 -2.62 -14.94
CA GLU A 538 -13.20 -3.71 -15.73
C GLU A 538 -12.02 -3.22 -16.58
N PHE A 539 -12.20 -2.08 -17.26
CA PHE A 539 -11.13 -1.42 -18.02
C PHE A 539 -9.90 -1.08 -17.15
N VAL A 540 -10.10 -0.50 -15.97
CA VAL A 540 -9.00 -0.19 -15.06
C VAL A 540 -8.28 -1.47 -14.60
N CYS A 541 -9.02 -2.58 -14.38
CA CYS A 541 -8.43 -3.85 -13.98
C CYS A 541 -7.45 -4.44 -15.00
N GLU A 542 -7.66 -4.20 -16.30
CA GLU A 542 -6.75 -4.63 -17.39
C GLU A 542 -5.36 -3.98 -17.29
N HIS A 543 -5.26 -2.86 -16.58
CA HIS A 543 -4.02 -2.12 -16.42
C HIS A 543 -3.14 -2.65 -15.29
N SER A 544 -3.65 -3.53 -14.42
CA SER A 544 -2.84 -4.22 -13.41
C SER A 544 -1.69 -5.00 -14.03
N ASN A 545 -0.64 -5.28 -13.25
CA ASN A 545 0.43 -6.14 -13.74
C ASN A 545 -0.05 -7.61 -13.88
N HIS A 546 0.82 -8.49 -14.37
CA HIS A 546 0.49 -9.90 -14.64
C HIS A 546 0.01 -10.69 -13.41
N VAL A 547 0.23 -10.19 -12.19
CA VAL A 547 -0.23 -10.79 -10.93
C VAL A 547 -1.31 -9.95 -10.21
N GLY A 548 -1.88 -8.94 -10.86
CA GLY A 548 -3.00 -8.15 -10.35
C GLY A 548 -2.62 -7.05 -9.35
N LEU A 549 -1.42 -6.49 -9.47
CA LEU A 549 -0.92 -5.39 -8.64
C LEU A 549 -0.90 -4.06 -9.42
N PHE A 550 -1.08 -2.96 -8.68
CA PHE A 550 -1.12 -1.59 -9.23
C PHE A 550 -0.05 -0.69 -8.61
N SER A 551 0.52 0.17 -9.44
CA SER A 551 1.29 1.34 -9.04
C SER A 551 0.38 2.54 -8.79
N GLU A 552 0.99 3.66 -8.43
CA GLU A 552 0.32 4.95 -8.18
C GLU A 552 -0.37 5.54 -9.42
N ASP A 553 0.37 5.59 -10.53
CA ASP A 553 -0.03 6.32 -11.72
C ASP A 553 -0.25 5.42 -12.92
N ILE A 554 -1.14 5.86 -13.80
CA ILE A 554 -1.31 5.33 -15.16
C ILE A 554 -1.17 6.47 -16.17
N GLU A 555 -0.31 6.28 -17.16
CA GLU A 555 -0.24 7.14 -18.34
C GLU A 555 -1.45 6.87 -19.24
N SER A 556 -2.33 7.87 -19.42
CA SER A 556 -3.65 7.66 -20.03
C SER A 556 -3.61 7.10 -21.45
N ASN A 557 -2.66 7.55 -22.27
CA ASN A 557 -2.61 7.20 -23.70
C ASN A 557 -2.03 5.80 -23.95
N SER A 558 -1.12 5.34 -23.08
CA SER A 558 -0.37 4.10 -23.27
C SER A 558 -0.85 2.97 -22.37
N GLY A 559 -1.46 3.30 -21.22
CA GLY A 559 -1.76 2.36 -20.14
C GLY A 559 -0.53 1.95 -19.33
N ASN A 560 0.59 2.67 -19.44
CA ASN A 560 1.80 2.40 -18.67
C ASN A 560 1.59 2.71 -17.19
N GLN A 561 2.07 1.82 -16.32
CA GLN A 561 2.10 2.01 -14.88
C GLN A 561 3.38 2.75 -14.44
N TRP A 562 3.22 3.75 -13.58
CA TRP A 562 4.30 4.58 -13.00
C TRP A 562 4.06 4.89 -11.52
N GLY A 563 5.05 5.48 -10.87
CA GLY A 563 5.07 5.77 -9.43
C GLY A 563 5.34 4.53 -8.58
N ASN A 564 5.27 4.68 -7.25
CA ASN A 564 5.62 3.61 -6.31
C ASN A 564 4.72 2.38 -6.44
N PHE A 565 5.26 1.20 -6.13
CA PHE A 565 4.63 -0.09 -6.47
C PHE A 565 4.86 -1.19 -5.42
N PRO A 566 3.85 -2.03 -5.13
CA PRO A 566 2.44 -1.71 -5.26
C PRO A 566 2.09 -0.54 -4.33
N GLN A 567 1.21 0.33 -4.79
CA GLN A 567 0.72 1.43 -3.95
C GLN A 567 -0.53 0.98 -3.20
N THR A 568 -0.56 1.16 -1.88
CA THR A 568 -1.73 0.79 -1.06
C THR A 568 -2.98 1.56 -1.49
N TYR A 569 -2.85 2.86 -1.75
CA TYR A 569 -3.98 3.71 -2.08
C TYR A 569 -4.74 3.28 -3.34
N SER A 570 -4.01 2.84 -4.37
CA SER A 570 -4.60 2.27 -5.59
C SER A 570 -5.36 0.96 -5.32
N HIS A 571 -4.82 0.09 -4.47
CA HIS A 571 -5.50 -1.13 -4.04
C HIS A 571 -6.72 -0.85 -3.15
N VAL A 572 -6.70 0.22 -2.34
CA VAL A 572 -7.88 0.71 -1.61
C VAL A 572 -8.98 1.15 -2.55
N GLY A 573 -8.65 1.97 -3.55
CA GLY A 573 -9.59 2.42 -4.57
C GLY A 573 -10.33 1.24 -5.21
N LEU A 574 -9.61 0.19 -5.58
CA LEU A 574 -10.20 -1.03 -6.13
C LEU A 574 -11.19 -1.68 -5.17
N VAL A 575 -10.81 -1.91 -3.92
CA VAL A 575 -11.65 -2.60 -2.93
C VAL A 575 -12.93 -1.79 -2.69
N ASN A 576 -12.82 -0.48 -2.48
CA ASN A 576 -13.96 0.38 -2.20
C ASN A 576 -14.91 0.49 -3.40
N ALA A 577 -14.37 0.67 -4.62
CA ALA A 577 -15.16 0.72 -5.84
C ALA A 577 -15.91 -0.60 -6.09
N ALA A 578 -15.22 -1.74 -5.94
CA ALA A 578 -15.82 -3.06 -6.10
C ALA A 578 -16.93 -3.31 -5.06
N HIS A 579 -16.69 -2.93 -3.81
CA HIS A 579 -17.67 -3.02 -2.73
C HIS A 579 -18.91 -2.15 -3.04
N LYS A 580 -18.71 -0.91 -3.50
CA LYS A 580 -19.81 -0.01 -3.83
C LYS A 580 -20.65 -0.54 -5.00
N ILE A 581 -20.01 -0.96 -6.09
CA ILE A 581 -20.68 -1.58 -7.25
C ILE A 581 -21.49 -2.78 -6.78
N ALA A 582 -20.90 -3.66 -5.97
CA ALA A 582 -21.61 -4.83 -5.49
C ALA A 582 -22.85 -4.46 -4.67
N SER A 583 -22.72 -3.52 -3.73
CA SER A 583 -23.84 -3.06 -2.90
C SER A 583 -25.03 -2.55 -3.72
N LYS A 584 -24.76 -1.83 -4.82
CA LYS A 584 -25.75 -1.27 -5.73
C LYS A 584 -26.30 -2.28 -6.74
N ARG A 585 -25.48 -3.27 -7.13
CA ARG A 585 -25.90 -4.35 -8.03
C ARG A 585 -26.87 -5.32 -7.37
N THR A 586 -26.87 -5.42 -6.04
CA THR A 586 -27.65 -6.41 -5.29
C THR A 586 -29.16 -6.31 -5.58
N LYS A 587 -29.60 -6.96 -6.66
CA LYS A 587 -30.88 -7.62 -6.72
C LYS A 587 -30.69 -8.90 -5.91
N SER A 588 -31.54 -9.10 -4.91
CA SER A 588 -31.53 -10.34 -4.16
C SER A 588 -31.53 -11.53 -5.12
N LEU A 589 -30.75 -12.57 -4.83
CA LEU A 589 -30.92 -13.85 -5.53
C LEU A 589 -32.23 -14.55 -5.13
N PHE A 590 -32.85 -14.08 -4.05
CA PHE A 590 -34.02 -14.67 -3.41
C PHE A 590 -35.31 -13.89 -3.64
N TRP A 591 -35.26 -12.75 -4.33
CA TRP A 591 -36.41 -11.91 -4.73
C TRP A 591 -36.20 -11.45 -6.17
#